data_AF-A0A2T0SYQ5-F1
#
_entry.id   AF-A0A2T0SYQ5-F1
#
_cell.length_a   1.000
_cell.length_b   1.000
_cell.length_c   1.000
_cell.angle_alpha   90.00
_cell.angle_beta   90.00
_cell.angle_gamma   90.00
#
_symmetry.space_group_name_H-M   'P 1'
#
loop_
_entity.id
_entity.type
_entity.pdbx_description
1 polymer ?
#
loop_
_entity_poly.entity_id
_entity_poly.type
_entity_poly.pdbx_seq_one_letter_code
_entity_poly.pdbx_strand_id
1 'polypeptide(L)'
;MTDNKLRVKWSKREKDFMGYYPLGISTKSDLHYLFWKVINDDLRKELEERGYDLTTLKFEVTVDPTKRPDRFPTLLAQSTNGSNR
;
A
#
# COMPACT_ATOMS: atom_id res chain seq x y z
N MET A 1 -9.80 -16.82 1.12
CA MET A 1 -9.90 -15.36 0.91
C MET A 1 -8.57 -14.90 0.35
N THR A 2 -8.49 -14.68 -0.96
CA THR A 2 -7.29 -14.16 -1.63
C THR A 2 -7.14 -12.69 -1.31
N ASP A 3 -6.14 -12.39 -0.48
CA ASP A 3 -5.84 -11.05 -0.03
C ASP A 3 -5.18 -10.28 -1.17
N ASN A 4 -5.95 -9.53 -1.95
CA ASN A 4 -5.48 -8.85 -3.16
C ASN A 4 -5.05 -7.39 -2.89
N LYS A 5 -4.68 -7.06 -1.66
CA LYS A 5 -4.45 -5.68 -1.22
C LYS A 5 -2.98 -5.40 -0.95
N LEU A 6 -2.51 -4.21 -1.34
CA LEU A 6 -1.21 -3.71 -0.87
C LEU A 6 -1.35 -3.28 0.59
N ARG A 7 -0.42 -3.76 1.41
CA ARG A 7 -0.37 -3.41 2.83
C ARG A 7 0.99 -2.87 3.18
N VAL A 8 1.01 -1.89 4.06
CA VAL A 8 2.23 -1.38 4.69
C VAL A 8 2.05 -1.44 6.19
N LYS A 9 3.04 -2.02 6.87
CA LYS A 9 3.05 -2.19 8.32
C LYS A 9 4.43 -1.94 8.88
N TRP A 10 4.51 -1.46 10.10
CA TRP A 10 5.79 -1.35 10.79
C TRP A 10 6.44 -2.73 10.98
N SER A 11 7.71 -2.85 10.61
CA SER A 11 8.53 -4.03 10.85
C SER A 11 9.42 -3.79 12.06
N LYS A 12 9.21 -4.58 13.12
CA LYS A 12 10.09 -4.57 14.29
C LYS A 12 11.53 -4.97 13.95
N ARG A 13 11.72 -5.81 12.92
CA ARG A 13 13.02 -6.31 12.50
C ARG A 13 13.82 -5.25 11.74
N GLU A 14 13.18 -4.59 10.78
CA GLU A 14 13.83 -3.56 9.97
C GLU A 14 13.80 -2.17 10.64
N LYS A 15 13.00 -2.02 11.70
CA LYS A 15 12.70 -0.73 12.36
C LYS A 15 12.20 0.32 11.37
N ASP A 16 11.39 -0.13 10.41
CA ASP A 16 10.79 0.72 9.38
C ASP A 16 9.50 0.09 8.85
N PHE A 17 8.71 0.88 8.11
CA PHE A 17 7.55 0.40 7.38
C PHE A 17 7.95 -0.55 6.24
N MET A 18 7.37 -1.74 6.26
CA MET A 18 7.56 -2.76 5.23
C MET A 18 6.27 -3.02 4.47
N GLY A 19 6.42 -3.12 3.16
CA GLY A 19 5.33 -3.39 2.25
C GLY A 19 5.14 -4.87 2.00
N TYR A 20 3.89 -5.29 1.95
CA TYR A 20 3.48 -6.62 1.54
C TYR A 20 2.65 -6.53 0.27
N TYR A 21 3.06 -7.29 -0.75
CA TYR A 21 2.46 -7.30 -2.08
C TYR A 21 2.14 -8.76 -2.48
N PRO A 22 0.92 -9.24 -2.20
CA PRO A 22 0.55 -10.63 -2.43
C PRO A 22 0.39 -11.00 -3.91
N LEU A 23 0.35 -10.01 -4.81
CA LEU A 23 -0.01 -10.16 -6.23
C LEU A 23 1.20 -10.25 -7.18
N GLY A 24 2.39 -10.54 -6.65
CA GLY A 24 3.60 -10.77 -7.45
C GLY A 24 4.34 -9.51 -7.89
N ILE A 25 5.43 -9.70 -8.66
CA ILE A 25 6.46 -8.69 -8.97
C ILE A 25 5.88 -7.41 -9.58
N SER A 26 4.81 -7.50 -10.37
CA SER A 26 4.18 -6.34 -11.02
C SER A 26 3.63 -5.32 -10.01
N THR A 27 3.15 -5.77 -8.85
CA THR A 27 2.63 -4.90 -7.78
C THR A 27 3.72 -4.26 -6.91
N LYS A 28 5.00 -4.60 -7.16
CA LYS A 28 6.15 -3.97 -6.51
C LYS A 28 6.30 -2.50 -6.92
N SER A 29 5.98 -2.16 -8.17
CA SER A 29 6.02 -0.77 -8.64
C SER A 29 4.97 0.10 -7.94
N ASP A 30 3.76 -0.42 -7.78
CA ASP A 30 2.67 0.22 -7.03
C ASP A 30 3.06 0.42 -5.55
N LEU A 31 3.76 -0.56 -4.97
CA LEU A 31 4.29 -0.44 -3.61
C LEU A 31 5.40 0.62 -3.49
N HIS A 32 6.29 0.73 -4.48
CA HIS A 32 7.31 1.77 -4.51
C HIS A 32 6.69 3.17 -4.60
N TYR A 33 5.65 3.33 -5.40
CA TYR A 33 4.87 4.58 -5.44
C TYR A 33 4.25 4.89 -4.07
N LEU A 34 3.68 3.90 -3.40
CA LEU A 34 3.08 4.07 -2.08
C LEU A 34 4.09 4.59 -1.04
N PHE A 35 5.29 4.02 -1.00
CA PHE A 35 6.34 4.49 -0.09
C PHE A 35 6.86 5.88 -0.44
N TRP A 36 7.06 6.18 -1.71
CA TRP A 36 7.63 7.47 -2.10
C TRP A 36 6.62 8.61 -2.01
N LYS A 37 5.36 8.38 -2.40
CA LYS A 37 4.39 9.47 -2.57
C LYS A 37 3.33 9.56 -1.49
N VAL A 38 3.10 8.50 -0.72
CA VAL A 38 2.05 8.48 0.29
C VAL A 38 2.64 8.33 1.68
N ILE A 39 3.39 7.25 1.95
CA ILE A 39 3.98 6.95 3.27
C ILE A 39 5.42 7.44 3.33
N ASN A 40 5.60 8.71 2.93
CA ASN A 40 6.89 9.39 2.90
C ASN A 40 7.23 10.00 4.27
N ASP A 41 8.43 10.57 4.39
CA ASP A 41 8.93 11.13 5.65
C ASP A 41 8.08 12.30 6.15
N ASP A 42 7.52 13.11 5.24
CA ASP A 42 6.65 14.24 5.61
C ASP A 42 5.39 13.74 6.33
N LEU A 43 4.70 12.73 5.78
CA LEU A 43 3.52 12.15 6.42
C LEU A 43 3.88 11.50 7.76
N ARG A 44 5.02 10.80 7.84
CA ARG A 44 5.47 10.16 9.08
C ARG A 44 5.70 11.19 10.17
N LYS A 45 6.39 12.26 9.84
CA LYS A 45 6.64 13.37 10.77
C LYS A 45 5.34 14.04 11.21
N GLU A 46 4.42 14.28 10.28
CA GLU A 46 3.10 14.83 10.60
C GLU A 46 2.31 13.93 11.57
N LEU A 47 2.36 12.61 11.37
CA LEU A 47 1.69 11.65 12.25
C LEU A 47 2.34 11.63 13.65
N GLU A 48 3.67 11.68 13.74
CA GLU A 48 4.37 11.78 15.02
C GLU A 48 4.05 13.09 15.76
N GLU A 49 4.05 14.22 15.05
CA GLU A 49 3.69 15.54 15.61
C GLU A 49 2.25 15.56 16.15
N ARG A 50 1.35 14.77 15.54
CA ARG A 50 -0.03 14.57 16.00
C ARG A 50 -0.15 13.56 17.16
N GLY A 51 0.95 12.95 17.58
CA GLY A 51 1.01 12.00 18.70
C GLY A 51 0.67 10.56 18.33
N TYR A 52 0.67 10.19 17.04
CA TYR A 52 0.49 8.80 16.62
C TYR A 52 1.76 7.97 16.83
N ASP A 53 1.60 6.76 17.36
CA ASP A 53 2.69 5.78 17.43
C ASP A 53 2.82 5.04 16.08
N LEU A 54 3.82 5.44 15.28
CA LEU A 54 4.10 4.83 13.97
C LEU A 54 4.29 3.31 14.03
N THR A 55 4.75 2.77 15.16
CA THR A 55 5.04 1.35 15.32
C THR A 55 3.78 0.48 15.37
N THR A 56 2.62 1.12 15.59
CA THR A 56 1.31 0.47 15.67
C THR A 56 0.49 0.61 14.38
N LEU A 57 0.91 1.50 13.48
CA LEU A 57 0.15 1.86 12.29
C LEU A 57 0.16 0.76 11.23
N LYS A 58 -0.99 0.61 10.57
CA LYS A 58 -1.21 -0.28 9.43
C LYS A 58 -1.93 0.48 8.34
N PHE A 59 -1.37 0.44 7.15
CA PHE A 59 -1.96 1.07 5.96
C PHE A 59 -2.38 -0.03 4.99
N GLU A 60 -3.56 0.14 4.41
CA GLU A 60 -4.09 -0.74 3.38
C GLU A 60 -4.57 0.12 2.21
N VAL A 61 -4.12 -0.23 1.01
CA VAL A 61 -4.56 0.44 -0.22
C VAL A 61 -5.62 -0.42 -0.88
N THR A 62 -6.80 0.17 -1.05
CA THR A 62 -7.86 -0.38 -1.88
C THR A 62 -8.06 0.55 -3.06
N VAL A 63 -8.18 -0.04 -4.25
CA VAL A 63 -8.27 0.70 -5.50
C VAL A 63 -9.72 0.66 -5.95
N ASP A 64 -10.34 1.82 -6.10
CA ASP A 64 -11.70 1.93 -6.63
C ASP A 64 -11.64 1.90 -8.18
N PRO A 65 -12.11 0.81 -8.83
CA PRO A 65 -12.02 0.65 -10.27
C PRO A 65 -12.84 1.70 -11.04
N THR A 66 -13.84 2.31 -10.41
CA THR A 66 -14.69 3.33 -11.04
C THR A 66 -14.01 4.69 -11.15
N LYS A 67 -12.94 4.92 -10.39
CA LYS A 67 -12.27 6.22 -10.27
C LYS A 67 -11.01 6.37 -11.15
N ARG A 68 -10.76 5.43 -12.07
CA ARG A 68 -9.55 5.37 -12.92
C ARG A 68 -8.26 5.78 -12.18
N PRO A 69 -7.82 5.03 -11.17
CA PRO A 69 -6.57 5.34 -10.50
C PRO A 69 -5.37 4.99 -11.39
N ASP A 70 -5.00 5.91 -12.30
CA ASP A 70 -3.81 5.83 -13.16
C ASP A 70 -2.50 5.61 -12.37
N ARG A 71 -2.55 5.84 -11.06
CA ARG A 71 -1.43 5.72 -10.10
C ARG A 71 -1.21 4.29 -9.56
N PHE A 72 -2.19 3.40 -9.71
CA PHE A 72 -2.09 1.99 -9.29
C PHE A 72 -2.56 1.04 -10.40
N PRO A 73 -1.92 1.09 -11.58
CA PRO A 73 -2.39 0.42 -12.78
C PRO A 73 -2.35 -1.12 -12.64
N THR A 74 -1.42 -1.67 -11.86
CA THR A 74 -1.27 -3.12 -11.72
C THR A 74 -2.30 -3.73 -10.77
N LEU A 75 -2.69 -3.00 -9.71
CA LEU A 75 -3.80 -3.37 -8.85
C LEU A 75 -5.16 -3.32 -9.57
N LEU A 76 -5.36 -2.34 -10.45
CA LEU A 76 -6.55 -2.22 -11.30
C LEU A 76 -6.72 -3.40 -12.25
N ALA A 77 -5.66 -3.74 -13.01
CA ALA A 77 -5.69 -4.80 -14.02
C ALA A 77 -6.02 -6.19 -13.43
N GLN A 78 -5.68 -6.40 -12.15
CA GLN A 78 -5.98 -7.64 -11.42
C GLN A 78 -7.42 -7.65 -10.88
N SER A 79 -7.97 -6.50 -10.46
CA SER A 79 -9.36 -6.38 -10.03
C SER A 79 -10.36 -6.69 -11.16
N THR A 80 -10.01 -6.36 -12.41
CA THR A 80 -10.86 -6.64 -13.58
C THR A 80 -10.78 -8.11 -14.02
N ASN A 81 -9.63 -8.77 -13.84
CA ASN A 81 -9.44 -10.18 -14.20
C ASN A 81 -10.06 -11.17 -13.20
N GLY A 82 -10.36 -10.72 -11.97
CA GLY A 82 -11.06 -11.51 -10.95
C GLY A 82 -12.58 -11.57 -11.10
N SER A 83 -13.17 -10.82 -12.05
CA SER A 83 -14.63 -10.71 -12.21
C SER A 83 -15.24 -11.63 -13.27
N ASN A 84 -14.46 -12.59 -13.80
CA ASN A 84 -14.95 -13.68 -14.66
C ASN A 84 -14.66 -15.04 -14.00
N ARG A 85 -15.41 -15.38 -12.96
CA ARG A 85 -15.69 -16.77 -12.55
C ARG A 85 -17.04 -16.85 -11.88
#